data_AF-A0A965P9S5-F1
#
_entry.id   AF-A0A965P9S5-F1
#
_cell.length_a   1.000
_cell.length_b   1.000
_cell.length_c   1.000
_cell.angle_alpha   90.00
_cell.angle_beta   90.00
_cell.angle_gamma   90.00
#
_symmetry.space_group_name_H-M   'P 1'
#
loop_
_entity.id
_entity.type
_entity.pdbx_description
1 polymer ?
#
loop_
_entity_poly.entity_id
_entity_poly.type
_entity_poly.pdbx_seq_one_letter_code
_entity_poly.pdbx_strand_id
1 'polypeptide(L)'
;MDALIPTIEEGFALPANAKDAFPDLTPMQELEMRANVIKLMSDMTGQPITPSQENAEEAEELAKEMVANPSYKPTFSQYPNETLAMLAGMVAQMNVAVVDDLTELKMYVVNNLIKEVEMAKDPKTRIAALTKLGEIDGVDAFKKRSEVTMKVQTIEEVEKELLETLNVLEQRVIDVEFDEVRADT
;
A
#
# COMPACT_ATOMS: atom_id res chain seq x y z
N MET A 1 41.14 -12.51 -11.29
CA MET A 1 39.90 -12.07 -10.61
C MET A 1 40.19 -10.68 -10.09
N ASP A 2 39.74 -9.64 -10.80
CA ASP A 2 39.76 -8.29 -10.25
C ASP A 2 38.71 -8.23 -9.14
N ALA A 3 39.15 -7.92 -7.92
CA ALA A 3 38.24 -7.69 -6.82
C ALA A 3 37.51 -6.37 -7.08
N LEU A 4 36.19 -6.45 -7.33
CA LEU A 4 35.30 -5.30 -7.40
C LEU A 4 35.15 -4.70 -5.99
N ILE A 5 36.11 -3.88 -5.59
CA ILE A 5 36.02 -3.10 -4.36
C ILE A 5 35.23 -1.83 -4.70
N PRO A 6 34.06 -1.59 -4.10
CA PRO A 6 33.32 -0.36 -4.31
C PRO A 6 34.12 0.83 -3.80
N THR A 7 34.05 1.96 -4.51
CA THR A 7 34.71 3.20 -4.14
C THR A 7 34.14 3.71 -2.82
N ILE A 8 34.96 3.77 -1.76
CA ILE A 8 34.53 4.29 -0.45
C ILE A 8 34.64 5.82 -0.50
N GLU A 9 33.55 6.53 -0.20
CA GLU A 9 33.56 7.98 -0.06
C GLU A 9 34.32 8.38 1.21
N GLU A 10 35.40 9.15 1.06
CA GLU A 10 36.19 9.65 2.20
C GLU A 10 35.43 10.77 2.93
N GLY A 11 35.20 10.61 4.25
CA GLY A 11 34.64 11.66 5.12
C GLY A 11 33.32 11.31 5.81
N PHE A 12 32.67 10.20 5.44
CA PHE A 12 31.51 9.67 6.18
C PHE A 12 31.95 8.57 7.15
N ALA A 13 31.49 8.65 8.39
CA ALA A 13 31.72 7.58 9.36
C ALA A 13 31.02 6.31 8.88
N LEU A 14 31.76 5.19 8.86
CA LEU A 14 31.15 3.90 8.59
C LEU A 14 30.08 3.64 9.68
N PRO A 15 28.88 3.19 9.28
CA PRO A 15 27.86 2.81 10.25
C PRO A 15 28.39 1.68 11.13
N ALA A 16 28.05 1.73 12.42
CA ALA A 16 28.56 0.76 13.40
C ALA A 16 28.15 -0.69 13.04
N ASN A 17 26.99 -0.84 12.40
CA ASN A 17 26.39 -2.13 12.06
C ASN A 17 25.79 -2.07 10.65
N ALA A 18 25.76 -3.19 9.93
CA ALA A 18 25.04 -3.30 8.66
C ALA A 18 23.55 -2.95 8.80
N LYS A 19 22.93 -3.25 9.96
CA LYS A 19 21.53 -2.89 10.24
C LYS A 19 21.30 -1.38 10.31
N ASP A 20 22.26 -0.62 10.82
CA ASP A 20 22.15 0.84 10.95
C ASP A 20 22.46 1.55 9.61
N ALA A 21 23.00 0.81 8.64
CA ALA A 21 23.31 1.29 7.31
C ALA A 21 22.11 1.25 6.35
N PHE A 22 21.12 0.39 6.63
CA PHE A 22 19.96 0.21 5.77
C PHE A 22 18.81 1.12 6.21
N PRO A 23 18.08 1.73 5.25
CA PRO A 23 16.85 2.45 5.58
C PRO A 23 15.78 1.49 6.13
N ASP A 24 14.86 2.02 6.92
CA ASP A 24 13.67 1.28 7.34
C ASP A 24 12.79 0.99 6.13
N LEU A 25 12.79 -0.26 5.67
CA LEU A 25 12.00 -0.71 4.54
C LEU A 25 10.65 -1.27 4.98
N THR A 26 9.63 -1.03 4.17
CA THR A 26 8.37 -1.80 4.24
C THR A 26 8.61 -3.24 3.79
N PRO A 27 7.78 -4.22 4.21
CA PRO A 27 7.94 -5.62 3.79
C PRO A 27 7.95 -5.81 2.27
N MET A 28 7.16 -5.02 1.54
CA MET A 28 7.12 -5.04 0.08
C MET A 28 8.43 -4.53 -0.53
N GLN A 29 8.98 -3.43 -0.02
CA GLN A 29 10.25 -2.89 -0.50
C GLN A 29 11.43 -3.81 -0.16
N GLU A 30 11.39 -4.47 0.99
CA GLU A 30 12.40 -5.47 1.35
C GLU A 30 12.36 -6.68 0.41
N LEU A 31 11.16 -7.20 0.11
CA LEU A 31 10.98 -8.28 -0.85
C LEU A 31 11.48 -7.91 -2.24
N GLU A 32 11.17 -6.71 -2.72
CA GLU A 32 11.61 -6.20 -4.02
C GLU A 32 13.13 -6.03 -4.08
N MET A 33 13.74 -5.44 -3.05
CA MET A 33 15.19 -5.34 -2.90
C MET A 33 15.86 -6.72 -2.99
N ARG A 34 15.35 -7.70 -2.21
CA ARG A 34 15.87 -9.06 -2.21
C ARG A 34 15.73 -9.72 -3.58
N ALA A 35 14.57 -9.62 -4.21
CA ALA A 35 14.32 -10.18 -5.53
C ALA A 35 15.25 -9.59 -6.60
N ASN A 36 15.49 -8.28 -6.56
CA ASN A 36 16.42 -7.60 -7.47
C ASN A 36 17.87 -8.08 -7.27
N VAL A 37 18.30 -8.27 -6.01
CA VAL A 37 19.63 -8.82 -5.71
C VAL A 37 19.74 -10.28 -6.17
N ILE A 38 18.72 -11.10 -5.91
CA ILE A 38 18.67 -12.51 -6.34
C ILE A 38 18.75 -12.59 -7.87
N LYS A 39 17.98 -11.76 -8.59
CA LYS A 39 18.03 -11.66 -10.04
C LYS A 39 19.41 -11.23 -10.53
N LEU A 40 19.99 -10.18 -9.94
CA LEU A 40 21.33 -9.70 -10.29
C LEU A 40 22.39 -10.79 -10.10
N MET A 41 22.33 -11.53 -8.98
CA MET A 41 23.24 -12.65 -8.71
C MET A 41 23.05 -13.77 -9.73
N SER A 42 21.82 -14.10 -10.10
CA SER A 42 21.51 -15.06 -11.17
C SER A 42 22.11 -14.62 -12.51
N ASP A 43 21.91 -13.35 -12.89
CA ASP A 43 22.42 -12.78 -14.14
C ASP A 43 23.96 -12.77 -14.18
N MET A 44 24.61 -12.51 -13.04
CA MET A 44 26.08 -12.47 -12.92
C MET A 44 26.72 -13.87 -12.91
N THR A 45 26.09 -14.84 -12.24
CA THR A 45 26.61 -16.20 -12.07
C THR A 45 26.19 -17.15 -13.20
N GLY A 46 25.17 -16.78 -13.97
CA GLY A 46 24.57 -17.61 -15.02
C GLY A 46 23.79 -18.81 -14.49
N GLN A 47 23.50 -18.87 -13.19
CA GLN A 47 22.69 -19.92 -12.57
C GLN A 47 21.21 -19.51 -12.60
N PRO A 48 20.34 -20.21 -13.35
CA PRO A 48 18.93 -19.83 -13.44
C PRO A 48 18.21 -20.11 -12.12
N ILE A 49 17.36 -19.17 -11.71
CA ILE A 49 16.44 -19.33 -10.57
C ILE A 49 15.25 -20.16 -11.06
N THR A 50 15.26 -21.46 -10.76
CA THR A 50 14.12 -22.36 -11.05
C THR A 50 13.47 -22.80 -9.75
N PRO A 51 12.31 -22.25 -9.36
CA PRO A 51 11.60 -22.70 -8.17
C PRO A 51 11.12 -24.15 -8.34
N SER A 52 11.29 -24.95 -7.29
CA SER A 52 10.66 -26.27 -7.17
C SER A 52 9.16 -26.12 -6.88
N GLN A 53 8.43 -27.23 -6.91
CA GLN A 53 7.01 -27.24 -6.55
C GLN A 53 6.79 -26.85 -5.08
N GLU A 54 7.64 -27.33 -4.16
CA GLU A 54 7.62 -26.99 -2.73
C GLU A 54 7.83 -25.49 -2.51
N ASN A 55 8.81 -24.89 -3.21
CA ASN A 55 9.06 -23.44 -3.13
C ASN A 55 7.88 -22.61 -3.65
N ALA A 56 7.13 -23.12 -4.63
CA ALA A 56 5.96 -22.44 -5.15
C ALA A 56 4.78 -22.50 -4.17
N GLU A 57 4.58 -23.64 -3.49
CA GLU A 57 3.56 -23.81 -2.46
C GLU A 57 3.83 -22.91 -1.25
N GLU A 58 5.08 -22.87 -0.76
CA GLU A 58 5.50 -21.97 0.33
C GLU A 58 5.30 -20.49 -0.03
N ALA A 59 5.64 -20.09 -1.27
CA ALA A 59 5.43 -18.73 -1.74
C ALA A 59 3.94 -18.37 -1.80
N GLU A 60 3.08 -19.31 -2.21
CA GLU A 60 1.63 -19.10 -2.27
C GLU A 60 1.01 -18.96 -0.88
N GLU A 61 1.41 -19.79 0.08
CA GLU A 61 0.95 -19.69 1.47
C GLU A 61 1.36 -18.35 2.08
N LEU A 62 2.63 -17.97 1.91
CA LEU A 62 3.12 -16.69 2.41
C LEU A 62 2.41 -15.50 1.74
N ALA A 63 2.13 -15.58 0.44
CA ALA A 63 1.33 -14.56 -0.25
C ALA A 63 -0.08 -14.44 0.35
N LYS A 64 -0.76 -15.56 0.61
CA LYS A 64 -2.09 -15.57 1.24
C LYS A 64 -2.07 -14.96 2.63
N GLU A 65 -1.06 -15.27 3.44
CA GLU A 65 -0.90 -14.67 4.76
C GLU A 65 -0.68 -13.16 4.70
N MET A 66 0.15 -12.69 3.75
CA MET A 66 0.39 -11.26 3.54
C MET A 66 -0.86 -10.51 3.08
N VAL A 67 -1.71 -11.15 2.26
CA VAL A 67 -3.01 -10.57 1.83
C VAL A 67 -4.02 -10.56 2.97
N ALA A 68 -4.10 -11.64 3.75
CA ALA A 68 -5.03 -11.73 4.89
C ALA A 68 -4.64 -10.74 6.01
N ASN A 69 -3.34 -10.53 6.24
CA ASN A 69 -2.81 -9.69 7.29
C ASN A 69 -1.84 -8.62 6.73
N PRO A 70 -2.33 -7.44 6.32
CA PRO A 70 -1.48 -6.37 5.77
C PRO A 70 -0.40 -5.82 6.72
N SER A 71 -0.54 -6.08 8.03
CA SER A 71 0.45 -5.68 9.05
C SER A 71 1.48 -6.77 9.36
N TYR A 72 1.32 -7.97 8.79
CA TYR A 72 2.26 -9.06 8.98
C TYR A 72 3.59 -8.76 8.29
N LYS A 73 4.67 -8.87 9.04
CA LYS A 73 6.05 -8.67 8.55
C LYS A 73 6.77 -10.01 8.55
N PRO A 74 6.75 -10.77 7.45
CA PRO A 74 7.45 -12.04 7.38
C PRO A 74 8.97 -11.84 7.47
N THR A 75 9.65 -12.79 8.11
CA THR A 75 11.13 -12.78 8.15
C THR A 75 11.67 -13.44 6.90
N PHE A 76 11.88 -12.65 5.85
CA PHE A 76 12.29 -13.16 4.53
C PHE A 76 13.62 -13.93 4.53
N SER A 77 14.50 -13.73 5.53
CA SER A 77 15.77 -14.46 5.64
C SER A 77 15.63 -15.97 5.90
N GLN A 78 14.44 -16.45 6.26
CA GLN A 78 14.19 -17.87 6.53
C GLN A 78 13.89 -18.67 5.27
N TYR A 79 13.57 -18.00 4.16
CA TYR A 79 13.12 -18.65 2.94
C TYR A 79 14.23 -18.76 1.89
N PRO A 80 14.20 -19.80 1.03
CA PRO A 80 15.10 -19.92 -0.11
C PRO A 80 14.98 -18.75 -1.10
N ASN A 81 16.05 -18.48 -1.84
CA ASN A 81 16.07 -17.41 -2.85
C ASN A 81 15.03 -17.64 -3.96
N GLU A 82 14.80 -18.91 -4.31
CA GLU A 82 13.84 -19.34 -5.31
C GLU A 82 12.39 -19.03 -4.87
N THR A 83 12.07 -19.30 -3.60
CA THR A 83 10.76 -19.00 -2.98
C THR A 83 10.51 -17.49 -2.96
N LEU A 84 11.52 -16.70 -2.56
CA LEU A 84 11.41 -15.24 -2.54
C LEU A 84 11.26 -14.63 -3.94
N ALA A 85 12.01 -15.14 -4.92
CA ALA A 85 11.89 -14.70 -6.31
C ALA A 85 10.51 -15.01 -6.88
N MET A 86 9.95 -16.18 -6.56
CA MET A 86 8.59 -16.56 -6.95
C MET A 86 7.54 -15.65 -6.32
N LEU A 87 7.62 -15.42 -5.00
CA LEU A 87 6.73 -14.52 -4.28
C LEU A 87 6.76 -13.10 -4.87
N ALA A 88 7.96 -12.56 -5.13
CA ALA A 88 8.10 -11.24 -5.74
C ALA A 88 7.48 -11.18 -7.14
N GLY A 89 7.62 -12.25 -7.94
CA GLY A 89 6.95 -12.38 -9.24
C GLY A 89 5.43 -12.36 -9.12
N MET A 90 4.85 -13.10 -8.16
CA MET A 90 3.41 -13.11 -7.91
C MET A 90 2.88 -11.72 -7.52
N VAL A 91 3.57 -11.03 -6.62
CA VAL A 91 3.19 -9.68 -6.18
C VAL A 91 3.28 -8.68 -7.34
N ALA A 92 4.35 -8.75 -8.15
CA ALA A 92 4.49 -7.88 -9.32
C ALA A 92 3.38 -8.12 -10.35
N GLN A 93 3.02 -9.38 -10.63
CA GLN A 93 1.93 -9.72 -11.54
C GLN A 93 0.57 -9.21 -11.02
N MET A 94 0.31 -9.34 -9.73
CA MET A 94 -0.93 -8.85 -9.12
C MET A 94 -1.02 -7.32 -9.19
N ASN A 95 0.09 -6.60 -8.95
CA ASN A 95 0.12 -5.14 -9.07
C ASN A 95 -0.22 -4.67 -10.50
N VAL A 96 0.30 -5.36 -11.52
CA VAL A 96 -0.02 -5.04 -12.92
C VAL A 96 -1.51 -5.28 -13.21
N ALA A 97 -2.04 -6.44 -12.78
CA ALA A 97 -3.46 -6.75 -12.97
C ALA A 97 -4.39 -5.73 -12.30
N VAL A 98 -4.07 -5.28 -11.08
CA VAL A 98 -4.85 -4.25 -10.37
C VAL A 98 -4.84 -2.92 -11.12
N VAL A 99 -3.73 -2.53 -11.75
CA VAL A 99 -3.65 -1.30 -12.55
C VAL A 99 -4.48 -1.41 -13.82
N ASP A 100 -4.48 -2.57 -14.48
CA ASP A 100 -5.32 -2.84 -15.64
C ASP A 100 -6.81 -2.79 -15.27
N ASP A 101 -7.22 -3.47 -14.20
CA ASP A 101 -8.59 -3.45 -13.66
C ASP A 101 -9.05 -2.03 -13.31
N LEU A 102 -8.17 -1.23 -12.67
CA LEU A 102 -8.45 0.16 -12.34
C LEU A 102 -8.67 1.00 -13.61
N THR A 103 -7.89 0.74 -14.66
CA THR A 103 -8.03 1.39 -15.97
C THR A 103 -9.36 1.03 -16.62
N GLU A 104 -9.75 -0.24 -16.59
CA GLU A 104 -11.05 -0.70 -17.08
C GLU A 104 -12.22 -0.08 -16.30
N LEU A 105 -12.13 -0.04 -14.96
CA LEU A 105 -13.13 0.61 -14.11
C LEU A 105 -13.26 2.11 -14.44
N LYS A 106 -12.13 2.81 -14.63
CA LYS A 106 -12.10 4.22 -15.03
C LYS A 106 -12.80 4.40 -16.38
N MET A 107 -12.51 3.56 -17.36
CA MET A 107 -13.16 3.59 -18.68
C MET A 107 -14.66 3.29 -18.59
N TYR A 108 -15.07 2.34 -17.74
CA TYR A 108 -16.48 2.05 -17.48
C TYR A 108 -17.22 3.27 -16.93
N VAL A 109 -16.65 3.95 -15.94
CA VAL A 109 -17.24 5.18 -15.35
C VAL A 109 -17.35 6.29 -16.39
N VAL A 110 -16.27 6.56 -17.15
CA VAL A 110 -16.25 7.57 -18.22
C VAL A 110 -17.33 7.29 -19.26
N ASN A 111 -17.40 6.05 -19.77
CA ASN A 111 -18.37 5.66 -20.78
C ASN A 111 -19.82 5.82 -20.30
N ASN A 112 -20.10 5.48 -19.03
CA ASN A 112 -21.43 5.67 -18.48
C ASN A 112 -21.76 7.16 -18.27
N LEU A 113 -20.82 7.99 -17.84
CA LEU A 113 -21.04 9.43 -17.76
C LEU A 113 -21.32 10.06 -19.14
N ILE A 114 -20.61 9.63 -20.19
CA ILE A 114 -20.89 10.08 -21.57
C ILE A 114 -22.32 9.69 -21.99
N LYS A 115 -22.73 8.43 -21.73
CA LYS A 115 -24.10 7.99 -22.01
C LYS A 115 -25.14 8.81 -21.26
N GLU A 116 -24.91 9.10 -19.97
CA GLU A 116 -25.81 9.96 -19.19
C GLU A 116 -25.89 11.37 -19.76
N VAL A 117 -24.79 11.95 -20.23
CA VAL A 117 -24.78 13.27 -20.89
C VAL A 117 -25.60 13.26 -22.18
N GLU A 118 -25.53 12.19 -22.97
CA GLU A 118 -26.28 12.05 -24.22
C GLU A 118 -27.77 11.77 -23.99
N MET A 119 -28.10 10.88 -23.04
CA MET A 119 -29.47 10.40 -22.79
C MET A 119 -30.28 11.30 -21.86
N ALA A 120 -29.65 12.09 -20.99
CA ALA A 120 -30.35 12.95 -20.05
C ALA A 120 -31.25 13.96 -20.79
N LYS A 121 -32.53 14.00 -20.41
CA LYS A 121 -33.48 15.00 -20.92
C LYS A 121 -33.39 16.31 -20.15
N ASP A 122 -33.04 16.23 -18.87
CA ASP A 122 -32.94 17.38 -17.97
C ASP A 122 -31.56 18.06 -18.07
N PRO A 123 -31.49 19.39 -18.29
CA PRO A 123 -30.22 20.11 -18.36
C PRO A 123 -29.37 20.03 -17.09
N LYS A 124 -29.98 19.95 -15.90
CA LYS A 124 -29.26 19.90 -14.62
C LYS A 124 -28.50 18.59 -14.49
N THR A 125 -29.13 17.47 -14.84
CA THR A 125 -28.48 16.15 -14.85
C THR A 125 -27.33 16.11 -15.87
N ARG A 126 -27.52 16.70 -17.05
CA ARG A 126 -26.49 16.80 -18.08
C ARG A 126 -25.26 17.59 -17.61
N ILE A 127 -25.49 18.75 -16.98
CA ILE A 127 -24.41 19.60 -16.44
C ILE A 127 -23.70 18.89 -15.28
N ALA A 128 -24.42 18.17 -14.42
CA ALA A 128 -23.82 17.39 -13.34
C ALA A 128 -22.90 16.29 -13.88
N ALA A 129 -23.34 15.53 -14.89
CA ALA A 129 -22.54 14.49 -15.52
C ALA A 129 -21.30 15.08 -16.25
N LEU A 130 -21.44 16.20 -16.96
CA LEU A 130 -20.31 16.93 -17.56
C LEU A 130 -19.32 17.45 -16.52
N THR A 131 -19.82 17.93 -15.38
CA THR A 131 -18.97 18.39 -14.27
C THR A 131 -18.17 17.22 -13.72
N LYS A 132 -18.82 16.08 -13.47
CA LYS A 132 -18.17 14.85 -12.98
C LYS A 132 -17.15 14.31 -13.98
N LEU A 133 -17.46 14.34 -15.27
CA LEU A 133 -16.53 13.98 -16.34
C LEU A 133 -15.29 14.87 -16.35
N GLY A 134 -15.45 16.18 -16.11
CA GLY A 134 -14.34 17.13 -16.02
C GLY A 134 -13.50 17.03 -14.75
N GLU A 135 -14.00 16.34 -13.70
CA GLU A 135 -13.24 16.01 -12.48
C GLU A 135 -12.41 14.72 -12.63
N ILE A 136 -12.58 13.96 -13.73
CA ILE A 136 -11.81 12.75 -13.99
C ILE A 136 -10.39 13.14 -14.43
N ASP A 137 -9.42 12.50 -13.78
CA ASP A 137 -7.98 12.60 -14.08
C ASP A 137 -7.71 12.30 -15.57
N GLY A 138 -7.11 13.27 -16.28
CA GLY A 138 -6.88 13.23 -17.72
C GLY A 138 -7.81 14.13 -18.55
N VAL A 139 -8.97 14.53 -18.02
CA VAL A 139 -9.81 15.61 -18.59
C VAL A 139 -9.53 16.94 -17.89
N ASP A 140 -9.41 16.91 -16.55
CA ASP A 140 -8.95 18.01 -15.69
C ASP A 140 -9.51 19.40 -16.03
N ALA A 141 -10.78 19.45 -16.43
CA ALA A 141 -11.46 20.69 -16.80
C ALA A 141 -11.66 21.61 -15.58
N PHE A 142 -11.59 21.05 -14.37
CA PHE A 142 -11.74 21.78 -13.11
C PHE A 142 -10.53 21.54 -12.20
N LYS A 143 -9.85 22.61 -11.79
CA LYS A 143 -8.81 22.54 -10.76
C LYS A 143 -9.42 22.81 -9.39
N LYS A 144 -9.34 21.85 -8.47
CA LYS A 144 -9.68 22.05 -7.06
C LYS A 144 -8.45 22.59 -6.34
N ARG A 145 -8.60 23.72 -5.65
CA ARG A 145 -7.56 24.23 -4.74
C ARG A 145 -7.67 23.46 -3.43
N SER A 146 -6.61 22.76 -3.04
CA SER A 146 -6.47 22.21 -1.69
C SER A 146 -5.53 23.10 -0.90
N GLU A 147 -5.98 23.62 0.23
CA GLU A 147 -5.16 24.36 1.18
C GLU A 147 -5.00 23.50 2.43
N VAL A 148 -3.77 23.08 2.72
CA VAL A 148 -3.46 22.31 3.93
C VAL A 148 -2.81 23.26 4.93
N THR A 149 -3.45 23.44 6.09
CA THR A 149 -2.86 24.17 7.22
C THR A 149 -2.22 23.17 8.15
N MET A 150 -0.89 23.15 8.21
CA MET A 150 -0.15 22.34 9.17
C MET A 150 0.01 23.10 10.48
N LYS A 151 -0.58 22.59 11.57
CA LYS A 151 -0.37 23.09 12.92
C LYS A 151 0.78 22.29 13.54
N VAL A 152 1.94 22.91 13.70
CA VAL A 152 3.08 22.29 14.40
C VAL A 152 2.88 22.51 15.89
N GLN A 153 2.65 21.44 16.63
CA GLN A 153 2.49 21.45 18.09
C GLN A 153 3.59 20.59 18.71
N THR A 154 3.97 20.91 19.94
CA THR A 154 4.88 20.05 20.72
C THR A 154 4.14 18.80 21.21
N ILE A 155 4.87 17.72 21.51
CA ILE A 155 4.26 16.43 21.90
C ILE A 155 3.41 16.55 23.16
N GLU A 156 3.85 17.36 24.12
CA GLU A 156 3.12 17.62 25.38
C GLU A 156 1.77 18.32 25.15
N GLU A 157 1.72 19.26 24.21
CA GLU A 157 0.48 19.96 23.84
C GLU A 157 -0.49 19.03 23.13
N VAL A 158 0.01 18.12 22.29
CA VAL A 158 -0.81 17.10 21.61
C VAL A 158 -1.40 16.12 22.61
N GLU A 159 -0.62 15.63 23.56
CA GLU A 159 -1.12 14.72 24.61
C GLU A 159 -2.20 15.37 25.46
N LYS A 160 -2.02 16.65 25.81
CA LYS A 160 -3.03 17.41 26.56
C LYS A 160 -4.32 17.59 25.77
N GLU A 161 -4.24 17.97 24.49
CA GLU A 161 -5.40 18.15 23.62
C GLU A 161 -6.15 16.81 23.41
N LEU A 162 -5.40 15.71 23.23
CA LEU A 162 -5.98 14.37 23.12
C LEU A 162 -6.68 13.94 24.42
N LEU A 163 -6.09 14.17 25.59
CA LEU A 163 -6.73 13.89 26.89
C LEU A 163 -8.00 14.71 27.08
N GLU A 164 -7.99 15.99 26.71
CA GLU A 164 -9.19 16.83 26.75
C GLU A 164 -10.29 16.28 25.82
N THR A 165 -9.95 15.89 24.59
CA THR A 165 -10.94 15.27 23.68
C THR A 165 -11.49 13.94 24.18
N LEU A 166 -10.66 13.08 24.78
CA LEU A 166 -11.09 11.82 25.37
C LEU A 166 -12.08 12.05 26.51
N ASN A 167 -11.79 12.98 27.43
CA ASN A 167 -12.69 13.33 28.53
C ASN A 167 -14.05 13.83 28.02
N VAL A 168 -14.07 14.64 26.96
CA VAL A 168 -15.32 15.10 26.33
C VAL A 168 -16.10 13.94 25.70
N LEU A 169 -15.41 12.98 25.08
CA LEU A 169 -16.06 11.82 24.48
C LEU A 169 -16.63 10.88 25.54
N GLU A 170 -15.90 10.61 26.62
CA GLU A 170 -16.37 9.80 27.76
C GLU A 170 -17.64 10.40 28.39
N GLN A 171 -17.69 11.72 28.55
CA GLN A 171 -18.89 12.41 29.06
C GLN A 171 -20.12 12.30 28.14
N ARG A 172 -19.93 11.98 26.86
CA ARG A 172 -21.02 11.84 25.88
C ARG A 172 -21.51 10.39 25.75
N VAL A 173 -20.86 9.44 26.42
CA VAL A 173 -21.35 8.07 26.50
C VAL A 173 -22.38 7.99 27.62
N ILE A 174 -23.59 7.55 27.28
CA ILE A 174 -24.61 7.19 28.27
C ILE A 174 -24.41 5.71 28.55
N ASP A 175 -24.01 5.37 29.77
CA ASP A 175 -24.05 3.98 30.24
C ASP A 175 -25.51 3.54 30.30
N VAL A 176 -25.88 2.58 29.46
CA VAL A 176 -27.21 1.99 29.45
C VAL A 176 -27.13 0.66 30.21
N GLU A 177 -27.72 0.61 31.40
CA GLU A 177 -27.96 -0.66 32.07
C GLU A 177 -29.09 -1.40 31.34
N PHE A 178 -28.81 -2.62 30.89
CA PHE A 178 -29.78 -3.49 30.24
C PHE A 178 -30.62 -4.18 31.31
N ASP A 179 -31.90 -3.80 31.43
CA ASP A 179 -32.88 -4.60 32.16
C ASP A 179 -33.34 -5.77 31.29
N GLU A 180 -33.03 -7.00 31.73
CA GLU A 180 -33.60 -8.21 31.13
C GLU A 180 -35.10 -8.25 31.40
N VAL A 181 -35.90 -7.92 30.39
CA VAL A 181 -37.34 -8.13 30.42
C VAL A 181 -37.62 -9.63 30.44
N ARG A 182 -37.94 -10.17 31.62
CA ARG A 182 -38.48 -11.53 31.72
C ARG A 182 -39.85 -11.55 31.03
N ALA A 183 -39.97 -12.41 30.02
CA ALA A 183 -41.25 -12.70 29.40
C ALA A 183 -42.12 -13.47 30.40
N ASP A 184 -43.18 -12.82 30.90
CA ASP A 184 -44.21 -13.49 31.68
C ASP A 184 -44.98 -14.47 30.78
N THR A 185 -44.88 -15.76 31.10
CA THR A 185 -45.75 -16.85 30.61
C THR A 185 -47.16 -16.77 31.15
#